data_AF-A0A1M7NY32-F1
#
_entry.id   AF-A0A1M7NY32-F1
#
_cell.length_a   1.000
_cell.length_b   1.000
_cell.length_c   1.000
_cell.angle_alpha   90.00
_cell.angle_beta   90.00
_cell.angle_gamma   90.00
#
_symmetry.space_group_name_H-M   'P 1'
#
loop_
_entity.id
_entity.type
_entity.pdbx_description
1 polymer ?
#
loop_
_entity_poly.entity_id
_entity_poly.type
_entity_poly.pdbx_seq_one_letter_code
_entity_poly.pdbx_strand_id
1 'polypeptide(L)' 'MNVMLVQSLESAPPTVLFQQRRDEECSAVVERGITVQDSFNTVCAIEYLKSHNVNPKVIERVLLHPDQRRKSSH' A
#
# COMPACT_ATOMS: atom_id res chain seq x y z
N MET A 1 -34.60 -6.07 45.56
CA MET A 1 -34.30 -5.27 44.36
C MET A 1 -33.19 -5.99 43.62
N ASN A 2 -33.48 -6.46 42.40
CA ASN A 2 -32.70 -7.46 41.67
C ASN A 2 -31.28 -7.01 41.28
N VAL A 3 -30.35 -7.98 41.31
CA VAL A 3 -29.05 -7.95 40.67
C VAL A 3 -29.18 -8.54 39.27
N MET A 4 -28.57 -7.90 38.27
CA MET A 4 -28.12 -8.39 36.95
C MET A 4 -28.01 -7.14 36.06
N LEU A 5 -27.08 -6.95 35.14
CA LEU A 5 -25.91 -7.67 34.65
C LEU A 5 -25.43 -6.77 33.49
N VAL A 6 -24.12 -6.66 33.33
CA VAL A 6 -23.39 -6.04 32.21
C VAL A 6 -24.17 -5.64 30.93
N GLN A 7 -23.87 -4.43 30.44
CA GLN A 7 -23.70 -4.22 29.01
C GLN A 7 -22.33 -3.59 28.75
N SER A 8 -21.33 -4.48 28.69
CA SER A 8 -20.27 -4.35 27.69
C SER A 8 -20.92 -4.43 26.32
N LEU A 9 -20.77 -3.38 25.52
CA LEU A 9 -20.87 -3.41 24.06
C LEU A 9 -19.62 -2.68 23.56
N GLU A 10 -18.50 -3.40 23.48
CA GLU A 10 -18.03 -4.12 22.27
C GLU A 10 -17.34 -3.15 21.30
N SER A 11 -16.00 -3.21 21.38
CA SER A 11 -14.94 -2.94 20.38
C SER A 11 -15.19 -2.06 19.14
N ALA A 12 -14.33 -1.06 18.98
CA ALA A 12 -13.97 -0.40 17.71
C ALA A 12 -13.28 -1.38 16.70
N PRO A 13 -12.98 -1.01 15.44
CA PRO A 13 -13.70 -0.20 14.43
C PRO A 13 -13.81 -0.93 13.05
N PRO A 14 -14.71 -0.50 12.14
CA PRO A 14 -14.66 -0.94 10.73
C PRO A 14 -13.65 -0.10 9.93
N THR A 15 -12.36 -0.43 9.98
CA THR A 15 -11.34 0.32 9.19
C THR A 15 -10.28 -0.57 8.53
N VAL A 16 -10.08 -1.80 9.01
CA VAL A 16 -9.04 -2.71 8.52
C VAL A 16 -9.22 -3.14 7.05
N LEU A 17 -10.45 -3.36 6.58
CA LEU A 17 -10.68 -3.85 5.21
C LEU A 17 -10.45 -2.78 4.13
N PHE A 18 -10.76 -1.51 4.42
CA PHE A 18 -10.56 -0.40 3.48
C PHE A 18 -9.09 0.00 3.35
N GLN A 19 -8.30 -0.26 4.39
CA GLN A 19 -6.86 -0.03 4.36
C GLN A 19 -6.18 -1.14 3.53
N GLN A 20 -6.53 -2.40 3.79
CA GLN A 20 -5.97 -3.55 3.05
C GLN A 20 -6.15 -3.45 1.53
N ARG A 21 -7.36 -3.12 1.03
CA ARG A 21 -7.60 -3.01 -0.43
C ARG A 21 -6.79 -1.89 -1.09
N ARG A 22 -6.63 -0.75 -0.39
CA ARG A 22 -5.82 0.38 -0.89
C ARG A 22 -4.34 0.04 -0.90
N ASP A 23 -3.88 -0.73 0.08
CA ASP A 23 -2.50 -1.21 0.14
C ASP A 23 -2.22 -2.22 -1.00
N GLU A 24 -3.19 -3.10 -1.32
CA GLU A 24 -3.11 -4.04 -2.44
C GLU A 24 -3.10 -3.34 -3.81
N GLU A 25 -3.94 -2.33 -4.01
CA GLU A 25 -3.98 -1.55 -5.27
C GLU A 25 -2.69 -0.73 -5.45
N CYS A 26 -2.25 -0.01 -4.41
CA CYS A 26 -0.95 0.67 -4.43
C CYS A 26 0.19 -0.31 -4.70
N SER A 27 0.11 -1.50 -4.11
CA SER A 27 1.09 -2.56 -4.29
C SER A 27 1.17 -2.97 -5.76
N ALA A 28 0.05 -3.28 -6.41
CA ALA A 28 0.02 -3.69 -7.81
C ALA A 28 0.56 -2.61 -8.77
N VAL A 29 0.20 -1.35 -8.54
CA VAL A 29 0.71 -0.20 -9.32
C VAL A 29 2.23 -0.11 -9.21
N VAL A 30 2.78 -0.23 -8.00
CA VAL A 30 4.24 -0.17 -7.80
C VAL A 30 4.96 -1.33 -8.47
N GLU A 31 4.45 -2.56 -8.39
CA GLU A 31 5.03 -3.72 -9.10
C GLU A 31 5.06 -3.50 -10.61
N ARG A 32 3.97 -2.94 -11.15
CA ARG A 32 3.90 -2.65 -12.57
C ARG A 32 4.89 -1.54 -12.95
N GLY A 33 5.06 -0.52 -12.13
CA GLY A 33 6.07 0.52 -12.33
C GLY A 33 7.51 -0.03 -12.36
N ILE A 34 7.84 -0.95 -11.45
CA ILE A 34 9.14 -1.64 -11.45
C ILE A 34 9.33 -2.45 -12.74
N THR A 35 8.30 -3.19 -13.16
CA THR A 35 8.33 -3.96 -14.42
C THR A 35 8.53 -3.03 -15.62
N VAL A 36 7.86 -1.87 -15.65
CA VAL A 36 8.02 -0.86 -16.71
C VAL A 36 9.45 -0.31 -16.74
N GLN A 37 10.09 -0.11 -15.58
CA GLN A 37 11.47 0.34 -15.52
C GLN A 37 12.43 -0.69 -16.14
N ASP A 38 12.25 -1.96 -15.78
CA ASP A 38 13.09 -3.08 -16.25
C ASP A 38 12.90 -3.35 -17.75
N SER A 39 11.66 -3.25 -18.25
CA SER A 39 11.32 -3.54 -19.64
C SER A 39 11.59 -2.38 -20.60
N PHE A 40 11.59 -1.13 -20.12
CA PHE A 40 11.73 0.06 -20.97
C PHE A 40 12.85 0.97 -20.47
N ASN A 41 12.54 1.86 -19.52
CA ASN A 41 13.49 2.76 -18.87
C ASN A 41 12.84 3.45 -17.66
N THR A 42 13.68 4.13 -16.88
CA THR A 42 13.26 4.88 -15.68
C THR A 42 12.26 6.01 -15.97
N VAL A 43 12.38 6.71 -17.11
CA VAL A 43 11.45 7.81 -17.45
C VAL A 43 10.04 7.28 -17.67
N CYS A 44 9.90 6.17 -18.41
CA CYS A 44 8.62 5.49 -18.62
C CYS A 44 7.99 5.04 -17.30
N ALA A 45 8.79 4.50 -16.37
CA ALA A 45 8.31 4.09 -15.06
C ALA A 45 7.84 5.26 -14.20
N ILE A 46 8.57 6.38 -14.22
CA ILE A 46 8.18 7.62 -13.53
C ILE A 46 6.82 8.11 -14.04
N GLU A 47 6.65 8.20 -15.35
CA GLU A 47 5.39 8.69 -15.94
C GLU A 47 4.23 7.72 -15.68
N TYR A 48 4.47 6.41 -15.74
CA TYR A 48 3.49 5.40 -15.35
C TYR A 48 3.05 5.60 -13.90
N LEU A 49 3.97 5.69 -12.93
CA LEU A 49 3.63 5.85 -11.52
C LEU A 49 2.95 7.19 -11.21
N LYS A 50 3.37 8.28 -11.87
CA LYS A 50 2.70 9.59 -11.76
C LYS A 50 1.26 9.54 -12.26
N SER A 51 0.99 8.88 -13.40
CA SER A 51 -0.37 8.74 -13.93
C SER A 51 -1.31 7.97 -13.01
N HIS A 52 -0.76 7.17 -12.08
CA HIS A 52 -1.50 6.45 -11.04
C HIS A 52 -1.48 7.17 -9.67
N ASN A 53 -1.11 8.45 -9.64
CA ASN A 53 -1.07 9.29 -8.43
C ASN A 53 -0.17 8.76 -7.29
N VAL A 54 0.88 8.00 -7.65
CA VAL A 54 1.84 7.52 -6.65
C VAL A 54 2.67 8.69 -6.13
N ASN A 55 2.83 8.76 -4.80
CA ASN A 55 3.59 9.82 -4.16
C ASN A 55 5.05 9.87 -4.69
N PRO A 56 5.59 11.05 -5.05
CA PRO A 56 6.96 11.17 -5.56
C PRO A 56 8.04 10.52 -4.69
N LYS A 57 7.92 10.58 -3.36
CA LYS A 57 8.86 9.91 -2.44
C LYS A 57 8.79 8.39 -2.53
N VAL A 58 7.61 7.85 -2.81
CA VAL A 58 7.42 6.43 -3.06
C VAL A 58 8.03 6.07 -4.41
N ILE A 59 7.81 6.87 -5.46
CA ILE A 59 8.42 6.70 -6.79
C ILE A 59 9.93 6.64 -6.69
N GLU A 60 10.55 7.63 -6.04
CA GLU A 60 12.00 7.67 -5.83
C GLU A 60 12.50 6.41 -5.14
N ARG A 61 11.89 6.04 -4.00
CA ARG A 61 12.28 4.84 -3.24
C ARG A 61 12.17 3.56 -4.06
N VAL A 62 11.08 3.36 -4.78
CA VAL A 62 10.81 2.08 -5.48
C VAL A 62 11.63 1.94 -6.75
N LEU A 63 11.95 3.03 -7.44
CA LEU A 63 12.76 2.99 -8.66
C LEU A 63 14.27 2.98 -8.38
N LEU A 64 14.70 3.55 -7.25
CA LEU A 64 16.10 3.45 -6.80
C LEU A 64 16.42 2.12 -6.12
N HIS A 65 15.44 1.54 -5.42
CA HIS A 65 15.61 0.31 -4.64
C HIS A 65 14.45 -0.68 -4.84
N PRO A 66 14.23 -1.19 -6.07
CA PRO A 66 13.12 -2.10 -6.37
C PRO A 66 13.16 -3.39 -5.52
N ASP A 67 14.36 -3.91 -5.23
CA ASP A 67 14.56 -5.13 -4.42
C ASP A 67 14.12 -4.99 -2.96
N GLN A 68 13.97 -3.76 -2.46
CA GLN A 68 13.57 -3.50 -1.06
C GLN A 68 12.05 -3.52 -0.87
N ARG A 69 11.27 -3.57 -1.95
CA ARG A 69 9.80 -3.48 -1.88
C ARG A 69 9.14 -4.57 -1.02
N ARG A 70 9.67 -5.79 -1.05
CA ARG A 70 9.12 -6.95 -0.32
C ARG A 70 10.02 -7.43 0.82
N LYS A 71 11.15 -6.78 1.09
CA LYS A 71 11.96 -7.04 2.29
C LYS A 71 11.27 -6.36 3.48
N SER A 72 10.17 -6.96 3.92
CA SER A 72 9.77 -6.81 5.32
C SER A 72 10.92 -7.37 6.13
N SER A 73 11.59 -6.51 6.92
CA SER A 73 12.49 -6.99 7.96
C SER A 73 11.61 -7.81 8.90
N HIS A 74 11.75 -9.13 8.85
CA HIS A 74 11.27 -10.03 9.89
C HIS A 74 12.10 -9.81 11.17
#